data_AF-A0A853FVF1-F1
#
_entry.id   AF-A0A853FVF1-F1
#
_cell.length_a   1.000
_cell.length_b   1.000
_cell.length_c   1.000
_cell.angle_alpha   90.00
_cell.angle_beta   90.00
_cell.angle_gamma   90.00
#
_symmetry.space_group_name_H-M   'P 1'
#
loop_
_entity.id
_entity.type
_entity.pdbx_description
1 polymer ?
#
loop_
_entity_poly.entity_id
_entity_poly.type
_entity_poly.pdbx_seq_one_letter_code
_entity_poly.pdbx_strand_id
1 'polypeptide(L)' 'MSDSTYFAQRASEARDAAIKAKGMASFRAHMGMAQEYERRARGFEARHAEKVVLD' A
#
# COMPACT_ATOMS: atom_id res chain seq x y z
N MET A 1 17.76 6.87 1.90
CA MET A 1 16.80 5.85 1.42
C MET A 1 15.93 6.51 0.38
N SER A 2 15.82 5.96 -0.83
CA SER A 2 14.87 6.47 -1.82
C SER A 2 13.45 6.05 -1.46
N ASP A 3 12.45 6.85 -1.85
CA ASP A 3 11.03 6.56 -1.58
C ASP A 3 10.63 5.18 -2.12
N SER A 4 11.21 4.77 -3.26
CA SER A 4 11.01 3.44 -3.85
C SER A 4 11.44 2.31 -2.90
N THR A 5 12.61 2.42 -2.25
CA THR A 5 13.08 1.40 -1.29
C THR A 5 12.22 1.36 -0.04
N TYR A 6 11.79 2.52 0.46
CA TYR A 6 10.87 2.60 1.60
C TYR A 6 9.55 1.87 1.30
N PHE A 7 8.92 2.18 0.16
CA PHE A 7 7.66 1.55 -0.23
C PHE A 7 7.82 0.05 -0.52
N ALA A 8 8.92 -0.38 -1.13
CA ALA A 8 9.19 -1.81 -1.33
C ALA A 8 9.30 -2.57 0.00
N GLN A 9 9.98 -1.99 0.99
CA GLN A 9 10.07 -2.58 2.32
C GLN A 9 8.70 -2.68 3.00
N ARG A 10 7.91 -1.60 2.95
CA ARG A 10 6.56 -1.56 3.52
C ARG A 10 5.59 -2.53 2.85
N ALA A 11 5.73 -2.76 1.54
CA ALA A 11 4.98 -3.78 0.83
C ALA A 11 5.28 -5.19 1.35
N SER A 12 6.56 -5.51 1.61
CA SER A 12 6.97 -6.79 2.18
C SER A 12 6.41 -6.98 3.58
N GLU A 13 6.53 -5.97 4.45
CA GLU A 13 6.00 -6.02 5.82
C GLU A 13 4.47 -6.22 5.85
N ALA A 14 3.75 -5.56 4.95
CA ALA A 14 2.30 -5.71 4.83
C ALA A 14 1.91 -7.11 4.31
N ARG A 15 2.69 -7.73 3.41
CA ARG A 15 2.48 -9.14 3.02
C ARG A 15 2.68 -10.09 4.18
N ASP A 16 3.76 -9.91 4.94
CA ASP A 16 4.03 -10.77 6.10
C ASP A 16 2.94 -10.64 7.16
N ALA A 17 2.43 -9.42 7.38
CA ALA A 17 1.28 -9.18 8.25
C ALA A 17 0.00 -9.85 7.72
N ALA A 18 -0.22 -9.83 6.39
CA ALA A 18 -1.34 -10.53 5.78
C ALA A 18 -1.26 -12.04 6.01
N ILE A 19 -0.11 -12.66 5.76
CA ILE A 19 0.11 -14.10 5.96
C ILE A 19 -0.13 -14.51 7.43
N LYS A 20 0.27 -13.65 8.38
CA LYS A 20 0.08 -13.87 9.82
C LYS A 20 -1.33 -13.52 10.32
N ALA A 21 -2.19 -12.93 9.49
CA ALA A 21 -3.51 -12.49 9.90
C ALA A 21 -4.45 -13.68 10.16
N LYS A 22 -5.05 -13.73 11.35
CA LYS A 22 -6.00 -14.77 11.77
C LYS A 22 -7.44 -14.51 11.29
N GLY A 23 -7.61 -13.90 10.11
CA GLY A 23 -8.93 -13.58 9.57
C GLY A 23 -8.90 -13.00 8.16
N MET A 24 -9.90 -13.37 7.34
CA MET A 24 -10.02 -12.97 5.94
C MET A 24 -10.12 -11.45 5.74
N ALA A 25 -10.80 -10.73 6.65
CA ALA A 25 -10.91 -9.27 6.57
C ALA A 25 -9.55 -8.58 6.79
N SER A 26 -8.82 -8.99 7.84
CA SER A 26 -7.48 -8.49 8.13
C SER A 26 -6.47 -8.88 7.04
N PHE A 27 -6.54 -10.10 6.53
CA PHE A 27 -5.74 -10.55 5.38
C PHE A 27 -5.93 -9.63 4.17
N ARG A 28 -7.20 -9.35 3.80
CA ARG A 28 -7.52 -8.46 2.67
C ARG A 28 -7.03 -7.03 2.90
N ALA A 29 -7.17 -6.50 4.11
CA ALA A 29 -6.69 -5.16 4.45
C ALA A 29 -5.16 -5.06 4.30
N HIS A 30 -4.41 -6.02 4.84
CA HIS A 30 -2.95 -6.06 4.73
C HIS A 30 -2.47 -6.29 3.30
N MET A 31 -3.13 -7.16 2.52
CA MET A 31 -2.81 -7.35 1.10
C MET A 31 -3.10 -6.10 0.26
N GLY A 32 -4.20 -5.38 0.55
CA GLY A 32 -4.51 -4.11 -0.11
C GLY A 32 -3.43 -3.06 0.13
N MET A 33 -2.98 -2.93 1.38
CA MET A 33 -1.86 -2.04 1.73
C MET A 33 -0.55 -2.45 1.05
N ALA A 34 -0.24 -3.75 1.00
CA ALA A 34 0.95 -4.24 0.31
C ALA A 34 0.96 -3.84 -1.17
N GLN A 35 -0.15 -4.05 -1.87
CA GLN A 35 -0.29 -3.68 -3.28
C GLN A 35 -0.22 -2.17 -3.52
N GLU A 36 -0.70 -1.35 -2.58
CA GLU A 36 -0.58 0.10 -2.71
C GLU A 36 0.87 0.57 -2.53
N TYR A 37 1.60 0.00 -1.56
CA TYR A 37 3.02 0.25 -1.43
C TYR A 37 3.82 -0.22 -2.65
N GLU A 38 3.49 -1.38 -3.26
CA GLU A 38 4.15 -1.80 -4.50
C GLU A 38 3.89 -0.84 -5.67
N ARG A 39 2.68 -0.28 -5.77
CA ARG A 39 2.37 0.74 -6.78
C ARG A 39 3.24 1.98 -6.55
N ARG A 40 3.29 2.50 -5.32
CA ARG A 40 4.12 3.66 -4.98
C ARG A 40 5.62 3.38 -5.19
N ALA A 41 6.09 2.18 -4.89
CA ALA A 41 7.48 1.76 -5.13
C ALA A 41 7.87 1.77 -6.61
N ARG A 42 6.91 1.52 -7.51
CA ARG A 42 7.07 1.60 -8.96
C ARG A 42 6.89 3.03 -9.52
N GLY A 43 6.72 4.02 -8.66
CA GLY A 43 6.49 5.41 -9.07
C GLY A 43 5.06 5.70 -9.54
N PHE A 44 4.10 4.82 -9.25
CA PHE A 44 2.69 5.15 -9.45
C PHE A 44 2.22 6.07 -8.32
N GLU A 45 1.99 7.34 -8.65
CA GLU A 45 1.19 8.23 -7.81
C GLU A 45 -0.29 7.93 -8.03
N ALA A 46 -1.08 7.92 -6.95
CA ALA A 46 -2.52 7.77 -7.06
C ALA A 46 -3.07 8.96 -7.88
N ARG A 47 -3.58 8.69 -9.08
CA ARG A 47 -4.43 9.65 -9.78
C ARG A 47 -5.64 9.89 -8.87
N HIS A 48 -5.98 11.16 -8.65
CA HIS A 48 -7.00 11.67 -7.72
C HIS A 48 -6.50 12.01 -6.31
N ALA A 49 -5.60 12.99 -6.23
CA ALA A 49 -5.91 14.17 -5.44
C ALA A 49 -6.49 15.25 -6.39
N GLU A 50 -7.57 14.93 -7.11
CA GLU A 50 -8.42 15.99 -7.61
C GLU A 50 -8.95 16.66 -6.34
N LYS A 51 -8.47 17.89 -6.12
CA LYS A 51 -9.06 18.80 -5.15
C LYS A 51 -10.57 18.71 -5.36
N VAL A 52 -11.27 18.13 -4.39
CA VAL A 52 -12.69 18.42 -4.22
C VAL A 52 -12.73 19.90 -3.87
N VAL A 53 -12.75 20.74 -4.90
CA VAL A 53 -13.20 22.12 -4.80
C VAL A 53 -14.70 21.97 -4.57
N LEU A 54 -15.09 21.95 -3.30
CA LEU A 54 -16.45 22.28 -2.91
C LEU A 54 -16.65 23.74 -3.29
N ASP A 55 -17.36 23.96 -4.39
CA ASP A 55 -18.08 25.20 -4.68
C ASP A 55 -19.33 25.26 -3.77
#